data_AF-A0A6G1H6A2-F1
#
_entry.id   AF-A0A6G1H6A2-F1
#
_cell.length_a   1.000
_cell.length_b   1.000
_cell.length_c   1.000
_cell.angle_alpha   90.00
_cell.angle_beta   90.00
_cell.angle_gamma   90.00
#
_symmetry.space_group_name_H-M   'P 1'
#
loop_
_entity.id
_entity.type
_entity.pdbx_description
1 polymer ?
#
loop_
_entity_poly.entity_id
_entity_poly.type
_entity_poly.pdbx_seq_one_letter_code
_entity_poly.pdbx_strand_id
1 'polypeptide(L)'
;MPASCKDIREALADCLLHSDCVLIERNKPSDCIRLPLSETLPTRCQQLKKGYGDCKRGMVDMRKRFRGNRPIAVSGELEGGG
;
A
#
# COMPACT_ATOMS: atom_id res chain seq x y z
N MET A 1 -3.31 5.30 18.11
CA MET A 1 -3.48 6.76 17.88
C MET A 1 -3.43 6.99 16.37
N PRO A 2 -4.33 7.77 15.75
CA PRO A 2 -4.88 7.46 14.44
C PRO A 2 -3.75 7.24 13.44
N ALA A 3 -3.67 5.99 13.00
CA ALA A 3 -2.61 5.39 12.23
C ALA A 3 -2.30 6.28 11.03
N SER A 4 -1.22 7.05 11.14
CA SER A 4 -0.76 7.83 10.01
C SER A 4 -0.48 6.82 8.90
N CYS A 5 -0.87 7.08 7.65
CA CYS A 5 -0.52 6.22 6.52
C CYS A 5 1.00 6.18 6.25
N LYS A 6 1.81 6.64 7.20
CA LYS A 6 3.25 6.69 7.22
C LYS A 6 3.82 5.28 7.20
N ASP A 7 3.38 4.39 8.10
CA ASP A 7 3.90 3.02 8.17
C ASP A 7 3.62 2.26 6.86
N ILE A 8 2.42 2.41 6.30
CA ILE A 8 2.06 1.81 5.01
C ILE A 8 2.84 2.46 3.86
N ARG A 9 3.12 3.76 3.93
CA ARG A 9 3.93 4.47 2.93
C ARG A 9 5.38 3.99 2.96
N GLU A 10 5.94 3.80 4.15
CA GLU A 10 7.30 3.29 4.35
C GLU A 10 7.38 1.85 3.82
N ALA A 11 6.44 0.98 4.20
CA ALA A 11 6.37 -0.39 3.67
C ALA A 11 6.18 -0.43 2.14
N LEU A 12 5.37 0.46 1.57
CA LEU A 12 5.20 0.58 0.11
C LEU A 12 6.48 1.06 -0.58
N ALA A 13 7.18 2.03 0.01
CA ALA A 13 8.45 2.52 -0.52
C ALA A 13 9.51 1.41 -0.53
N ASP A 14 9.65 0.67 0.57
CA ASP A 14 10.55 -0.49 0.65
C ASP A 14 10.19 -1.57 -0.37
N CYS A 15 8.90 -1.83 -0.58
CA CYS A 15 8.45 -2.81 -1.56
C CYS A 15 8.83 -2.39 -2.99
N LEU A 16 8.66 -1.10 -3.32
CA LEU A 16 9.00 -0.57 -4.65
C LEU A 16 10.51 -0.58 -4.90
N LEU A 17 11.32 -0.24 -3.90
CA LEU A 17 12.78 -0.27 -4.00
C LEU A 17 13.34 -1.67 -4.29
N HIS A 18 12.65 -2.72 -3.84
CA HIS A 18 13.02 -4.12 -4.11
C HIS A 18 12.31 -4.71 -5.33
N SER A 19 11.48 -3.94 -6.03
CA SER A 19 10.74 -4.43 -7.20
C SER A 19 11.51 -4.26 -8.50
N ASP A 20 11.23 -5.14 -9.46
CA ASP A 20 11.84 -5.12 -10.80
C ASP A 20 11.65 -3.78 -11.52
N CYS A 21 10.52 -3.10 -11.26
CA CYS A 21 10.25 -1.79 -11.85
C CYS A 21 11.31 -0.73 -11.49
N VAL A 22 11.93 -0.81 -10.31
CA VAL A 22 12.98 0.12 -9.88
C VAL A 22 14.37 -0.50 -10.10
N LEU A 23 14.55 -1.78 -9.79
CA LEU A 23 15.86 -2.44 -9.86
C LEU A 23 16.30 -2.74 -11.29
N ILE A 24 15.38 -3.21 -12.14
CA ILE A 24 15.67 -3.62 -13.52
C ILE A 24 15.36 -2.46 -14.47
N GLU A 25 14.12 -1.97 -14.44
CA GLU A 25 13.64 -0.96 -15.39
C GLU A 25 14.10 0.47 -15.04
N ARG A 26 14.71 0.67 -13.86
CA ARG A 26 15.21 1.97 -13.36
C ARG A 26 14.18 3.10 -13.35
N ASN A 27 12.90 2.76 -13.25
CA ASN A 27 11.84 3.75 -13.12
C ASN A 27 11.83 4.38 -11.73
N LYS A 28 11.22 5.56 -11.62
CA LYS A 28 10.99 6.17 -10.31
C LYS A 28 9.89 5.39 -9.58
N PRO A 29 9.97 5.22 -8.25
CA PRO A 29 8.94 4.54 -7.46
C PRO A 29 7.54 5.12 -7.67
N SER A 30 7.45 6.43 -7.91
CA SER A 30 6.19 7.14 -8.21
C SER A 30 5.55 6.74 -9.55
N ASP A 31 6.35 6.28 -10.52
CA ASP A 31 5.85 5.85 -11.82
C ASP A 31 5.48 4.36 -11.79
N CYS A 32 6.17 3.55 -10.98
CA CYS A 32 5.84 2.14 -10.76
C CYS A 32 4.43 1.90 -10.20
N ILE A 33 3.87 2.86 -9.44
CA ILE A 33 2.52 2.74 -8.88
C ILE A 33 1.41 3.11 -9.88
N ARG A 34 1.75 3.64 -11.06
CA ARG A 34 0.80 4.01 -12.13
C ARG A 34 0.61 2.87 -13.11
N LEU A 35 -0.54 2.84 -13.79
CA LEU A 35 -0.74 1.94 -14.93
C LEU A 35 0.19 2.37 -16.09
N PRO A 36 0.76 1.44 -16.87
CA PRO A 36 0.60 -0.03 -16.80
C PRO A 36 1.53 -0.74 -15.80
N LEU A 37 2.59 -0.07 -15.32
CA LEU A 37 3.64 -0.71 -14.51
C LEU A 37 3.14 -1.28 -13.18
N SER A 38 2.06 -0.75 -12.62
CA SER A 38 1.55 -1.24 -11.36
C SER A 38 0.97 -2.66 -11.41
N GLU A 39 0.68 -3.17 -12.61
CA GLU A 39 0.19 -4.54 -12.82
C GLU A 39 1.33 -5.55 -12.85
N THR A 40 2.53 -5.13 -13.24
CA THR A 40 3.74 -5.98 -13.25
C THR A 40 4.42 -6.04 -11.88
N LEU A 41 4.00 -5.20 -10.94
CA LEU A 41 4.54 -5.22 -9.57
C LEU A 41 4.15 -6.50 -8.82
N PRO A 42 4.99 -6.98 -7.88
CA PRO A 42 4.68 -8.12 -7.03
C PRO A 42 3.37 -7.91 -6.25
N THR A 43 2.65 -9.00 -5.98
CA THR A 43 1.37 -9.01 -5.24
C THR A 43 1.46 -8.25 -3.92
N ARG A 44 2.59 -8.37 -3.21
CA ARG A 44 2.86 -7.63 -1.96
C ARG A 44 2.80 -6.11 -2.16
N CYS A 45 3.42 -5.59 -3.21
CA CYS A 45 3.42 -4.15 -3.50
C CYS A 45 2.04 -3.67 -3.96
N GLN A 46 1.30 -4.51 -4.71
CA GLN A 46 -0.08 -4.22 -5.10
C GLN A 46 -1.03 -4.11 -3.89
N GLN A 47 -0.88 -5.03 -2.92
CA GLN A 47 -1.63 -4.99 -1.65
C GLN A 47 -1.30 -3.74 -0.84
N LEU A 48 -0.02 -3.37 -0.72
CA LEU A 48 0.41 -2.15 -0.04
C LEU A 48 -0.11 -0.89 -0.75
N LYS A 49 -0.12 -0.85 -2.09
CA LYS A 49 -0.70 0.25 -2.88
C LYS A 49 -2.20 0.40 -2.59
N LYS A 50 -2.94 -0.71 -2.56
CA LYS A 50 -4.37 -0.71 -2.22
C LYS A 50 -4.59 -0.21 -0.79
N GLY A 51 -3.86 -0.78 0.18
CA GLY A 51 -3.93 -0.39 1.57
C GLY A 51 -3.57 1.09 1.83
N TYR A 52 -2.59 1.63 1.10
CA TYR A 52 -2.24 3.05 1.15
C TYR A 52 -3.37 3.93 0.60
N GLY A 53 -4.00 3.50 -0.50
CA GLY A 53 -5.17 4.17 -1.08
C GLY A 53 -6.37 4.19 -0.13
N ASP A 54 -6.65 3.06 0.51
CA ASP A 54 -7.72 2.93 1.51
C ASP A 54 -7.44 3.75 2.77
N CYS A 55 -6.19 3.75 3.24
CA CYS A 55 -5.76 4.58 4.37
C CYS A 55 -5.93 6.07 4.07
N LYS A 56 -5.49 6.54 2.90
CA LYS A 56 -5.65 7.94 2.49
C LYS A 56 -7.13 8.31 2.35
N ARG A 57 -7.96 7.42 1.77
CA ARG A 57 -9.41 7.61 1.69
C ARG A 57 -10.06 7.67 3.09
N GLY A 58 -9.64 6.83 4.02
CA GLY A 58 -10.12 6.83 5.41
C GLY A 58 -9.74 8.08 6.19
N MET A 59 -8.62 8.73 5.87
CA MET A 59 -8.24 10.04 6.44
C MET A 59 -9.12 11.18 5.94
N VAL A 60 -9.49 11.16 4.65
CA VAL A 60 -10.33 12.20 4.03
C VAL A 60 -11.80 12.02 4.38
N ASP A 61 -12.27 10.77 4.46
CA ASP A 61 -13.66 10.45 4.78
C ASP A 61 -13.94 10.53 6.29
N MET A 62 -14.59 11.62 6.71
CA MET A 62 -15.00 11.86 8.10
C MET A 62 -15.88 10.74 8.68
N ARG A 63 -16.64 10.00 7.85
CA ARG A 63 -17.50 8.89 8.32
C ARG A 63 -16.68 7.68 8.75
N LYS A 64 -15.50 7.47 8.16
CA LYS A 64 -14.58 6.38 8.52
C LYS A 64 -13.69 6.71 9.72
N ARG A 65 -13.63 7.97 10.16
CA ARG A 65 -12.90 8.39 11.37
C ARG A 65 -13.52 7.82 12.65
N PHE A 66 -14.85 7.68 12.71
CA PHE A 66 -15.57 7.21 13.91
C PHE A 66 -15.54 5.69 14.10
N ARG A 67 -15.50 4.89 13.02
CA ARG A 67 -15.38 3.43 13.11
C ARG A 67 -13.95 2.92 13.19
N GLY A 68 -12.97 3.83 13.17
CA GLY A 68 -11.55 3.51 13.08
C GLY A 68 -11.19 3.03 11.68
N ASN A 69 -10.05 3.50 11.17
CA ASN A 69 -9.45 2.86 10.01
C ASN A 69 -9.00 1.47 10.47
N ARG A 70 -9.49 0.39 9.85
CA ARG A 70 -9.05 -0.97 10.19
C ARG A 70 -7.51 -1.00 10.18
N PRO A 71 -6.85 -1.50 11.24
CA PRO A 71 -5.40 -1.61 11.22
C PRO A 71 -5.03 -2.45 10.00
N ILE A 72 -4.17 -1.92 9.14
CA ILE A 72 -3.46 -2.77 8.18
C ILE A 72 -2.50 -3.58 9.04
N ALA A 73 -2.96 -4.78 9.42
CA ALA A 73 -2.13 -5.77 10.07
C ALA A 73 -1.05 -6.16 9.08
N VAL A 74 0.10 -5.48 9.14
CA VAL A 74 1.31 -5.86 8.42
C VAL A 74 2.01 -7.00 9.17
N SER A 75 1.25 -8.04 9.54
CA SER A 75 1.75 -9.30 10.09
C SER A 75 0.60 -10.31 10.15
N GLY A 76 0.55 -11.23 9.19
CA GLY A 76 0.07 -12.60 9.47
C GLY A 76 -1.32 -13.05 9.01
N GLU A 77 -2.12 -12.31 8.24
CA GLU A 77 -3.46 -12.78 7.83
C GLU A 77 -3.56 -12.91 6.31
N LEU A 78 -2.89 -13.95 5.79
CA LEU A 78 -3.12 -14.52 4.45
C LEU A 78 -4.09 -15.72 4.51
N GLU A 79 -4.71 -16.02 5.65
CA GLU A 79 -5.71 -17.09 5.79
C GLU A 79 -7.03 -16.53 6.30
N GLY A 80 -8.14 -16.89 5.65
CA GLY A 80 -9.48 -16.63 6.17
C GLY A 80 -10.43 -15.98 5.16
N GLY A 81 -10.82 -16.75 4.15
CA GLY A 81 -12.10 -16.54 3.49
C GLY A 81 -13.25 -16.92 4.43
N GLY A 82 -14.40 -16.26 4.22
CA GLY A 82 -15.66 -16.48 4.91
C GLY A 82 -16.65 -15.39 4.54
#